data_AF-A0A946E175-F1
#
_entry.id   AF-A0A946E175-F1
#
_cell.length_a   1.000
_cell.length_b   1.000
_cell.length_c   1.000
_cell.angle_alpha   90.00
_cell.angle_beta   90.00
_cell.angle_gamma   90.00
#
_symmetry.space_group_name_H-M   'P 1'
#
loop_
_entity.id
_entity.type
_entity.pdbx_description
1 polymer ?
#
loop_
_entity_poly.entity_id
_entity_poly.type
_entity_poly.pdbx_seq_one_letter_code
_entity_poly.pdbx_strand_id
1 'polypeptide(L)'
;MELYGLRSITHGWGRLLHVVSPAGAQAVLDHIEAGEAFMVIATPGVPVQYHQAKGGTVDVLIARYGIVELDLAGWERKKAELGVAALFQS
;
A
#
# COMPACT_ATOMS: atom_id res chain seq x y z
N MET A 1 -1.02 -10.58 -8.61
CA MET A 1 0.13 -9.67 -8.54
C MET A 1 0.72 -9.77 -7.15
N GLU A 2 2.03 -9.64 -7.00
CA GLU A 2 2.65 -9.63 -5.67
C GLU A 2 2.64 -8.21 -5.10
N LEU A 3 2.19 -8.10 -3.85
CA LEU A 3 2.05 -6.84 -3.13
C LEU A 3 2.82 -6.91 -1.82
N TYR A 4 3.51 -5.81 -1.52
CA TYR A 4 4.25 -5.64 -0.28
C TYR A 4 3.68 -4.47 0.48
N GLY A 5 3.52 -4.63 1.79
CA GLY A 5 2.87 -3.66 2.66
C GLY A 5 3.75 -3.21 3.82
N LEU A 6 3.72 -1.93 4.16
CA LEU A 6 4.22 -1.42 5.45
C LEU A 6 3.08 -0.78 6.23
N ARG A 7 2.81 -1.29 7.43
CA ARG A 7 1.86 -0.66 8.36
C ARG A 7 2.49 0.56 9.01
N SER A 8 1.69 1.62 9.12
CA SER A 8 2.03 2.83 9.86
C SER A 8 0.79 3.36 10.59
N ILE A 9 0.98 4.39 11.40
CA ILE A 9 -0.06 5.08 12.16
C ILE A 9 -0.11 6.52 11.67
N THR A 10 -1.30 7.05 11.41
CA THR A 10 -1.46 8.47 11.08
C THR A 10 -1.50 9.33 12.35
N HIS A 11 -1.31 10.65 12.20
CA HIS A 11 -1.33 11.61 13.31
C HIS A 11 -2.65 11.65 14.14
N GLY A 12 -3.69 10.89 13.75
CA GLY A 12 -4.98 10.80 14.42
C GLY A 12 -5.39 9.38 14.86
N TRP A 13 -4.43 8.46 15.08
CA TRP A 13 -4.65 7.06 15.51
C TRP A 13 -5.27 6.11 14.47
N GLY A 14 -5.43 6.55 13.22
CA GLY A 14 -5.87 5.69 12.12
C GLY A 14 -4.74 4.75 11.65
N ARG A 15 -5.09 3.51 11.28
CA ARG A 15 -4.15 2.59 10.63
C ARG A 15 -3.95 3.00 9.16
N LEU A 16 -2.70 2.94 8.72
CA LEU A 16 -2.25 3.22 7.36
C LEU A 16 -1.50 2.01 6.82
N LEU A 17 -1.69 1.72 5.54
CA LEU A 17 -0.89 0.75 4.80
C LEU A 17 -0.27 1.42 3.57
N HIS A 18 1.05 1.40 3.49
CA HIS A 18 1.77 1.72 2.27
C HIS A 18 1.91 0.44 1.44
N VAL A 19 1.64 0.51 0.15
CA VAL A 19 1.71 -0.66 -0.76
C VAL A 19 2.62 -0.38 -1.94
N VAL A 20 3.47 -1.35 -2.28
CA VAL A 20 4.28 -1.37 -3.50
C VAL A 20 4.12 -2.70 -4.22
N SER A 21 4.35 -2.71 -5.54
CA SER A 21 4.36 -3.91 -6.36
C SER A 21 5.47 -3.84 -7.41
N PRO A 22 6.01 -4.96 -7.91
CA PRO A 22 6.90 -4.94 -9.06
C PRO A 22 6.26 -4.40 -10.34
N ALA A 23 4.93 -4.46 -10.44
CA ALA A 23 4.18 -4.06 -11.63
C ALA A 23 3.84 -2.55 -11.66
N GLY A 24 4.23 -1.78 -10.65
CA GLY A 24 3.93 -0.35 -10.59
C GLY A 24 2.72 0.00 -9.72
N ALA A 25 2.55 1.29 -9.43
CA ALA A 25 1.44 1.80 -8.64
C ALA A 25 0.09 1.67 -9.37
N GLN A 26 0.03 1.88 -10.68
CA GLN A 26 -1.23 1.77 -11.44
C GLN A 26 -1.79 0.35 -11.38
N ALA A 27 -0.94 -0.67 -11.52
CA ALA A 27 -1.35 -2.06 -11.37
C ALA A 27 -1.92 -2.36 -9.97
N VAL A 28 -1.43 -1.67 -8.92
CA VAL A 28 -2.01 -1.74 -7.57
C VAL A 28 -3.40 -1.13 -7.53
N LEU A 29 -3.59 0.05 -8.14
CA LEU A 29 -4.90 0.71 -8.19
C LEU A 29 -5.93 -0.09 -9.00
N ASP A 30 -5.52 -0.75 -10.08
CA ASP A 30 -6.40 -1.59 -10.90
C ASP A 30 -6.72 -2.92 -10.19
N HIS A 31 -5.86 -3.37 -9.28
CA HIS A 31 -6.02 -4.65 -8.56
C HIS A 31 -6.80 -4.53 -7.25
N ILE A 32 -6.58 -3.44 -6.51
CA ILE A 32 -7.25 -3.17 -5.23
C ILE A 32 -8.42 -2.22 -5.47
N GLU A 33 -9.63 -2.72 -5.25
CA GLU A 33 -10.86 -1.93 -5.35
C GLU A 33 -10.87 -0.84 -4.28
N ALA A 34 -11.11 0.43 -4.64
CA ALA A 34 -11.40 1.47 -3.66
C ALA A 34 -12.83 1.33 -3.09
N GLY A 35 -13.08 1.72 -1.84
CA GLY A 35 -14.42 1.64 -1.25
C GLY A 35 -14.59 2.43 0.05
N GLU A 36 -15.81 2.53 0.57
CA GLU A 36 -16.10 3.33 1.78
C GLU A 36 -15.35 2.89 3.04
N ALA A 37 -14.86 1.64 3.07
CA ALA A 37 -14.10 1.05 4.17
C ALA A 37 -12.66 1.58 4.29
N PHE A 38 -12.09 2.15 3.23
CA PHE A 38 -10.74 2.70 3.22
C PHE A 38 -10.56 3.78 2.15
N MET A 39 -9.79 4.80 2.49
CA MET A 39 -9.43 5.88 1.58
C MET A 39 -8.09 5.57 0.92
N VAL A 40 -7.99 5.82 -0.39
CA VAL A 40 -6.75 5.62 -1.16
C VAL A 40 -6.12 6.98 -1.44
N ILE A 41 -4.84 7.13 -1.14
CA ILE A 41 -4.03 8.29 -1.53
C ILE A 41 -2.93 7.80 -2.47
N ALA A 42 -2.97 8.29 -3.71
CA ALA A 42 -1.97 8.00 -4.75
C ALA A 42 -1.28 9.32 -5.15
N THR A 43 -0.12 9.57 -4.53
CA THR A 43 0.70 10.75 -4.85
C THR A 43 1.84 10.32 -5.75
N PRO A 44 2.06 10.97 -6.91
CA PRO A 44 3.23 10.71 -7.75
C PRO A 44 4.52 10.80 -6.93
N GLY A 45 5.44 9.87 -7.10
CA GLY A 45 6.68 9.84 -6.31
C GLY A 45 6.58 9.07 -4.98
N VAL A 46 5.39 8.58 -4.59
CA VAL A 46 5.15 7.98 -3.27
C VAL A 46 4.41 6.65 -3.40
N PRO A 47 4.72 5.63 -2.57
CA PRO A 47 3.91 4.41 -2.47
C PRO A 47 2.43 4.71 -2.26
N VAL A 48 1.55 3.88 -2.84
CA VAL A 48 0.09 4.01 -2.66
C VAL A 48 -0.25 3.80 -1.19
N GLN A 49 -1.11 4.66 -0.66
CA GLN A 49 -1.47 4.68 0.75
C GLN A 49 -2.95 4.32 0.93
N TYR A 50 -3.23 3.34 1.79
CA TYR A 50 -4.57 2.96 2.19
C TYR A 50 -4.80 3.35 3.65
N HIS A 51 -5.71 4.29 3.85
CA HIS A 51 -6.12 4.76 5.16
C HIS A 51 -7.38 4.04 5.58
N GLN A 52 -7.39 3.55 6.81
CA GLN A 52 -8.61 3.04 7.40
C GLN A 52 -9.69 4.14 7.45
N ALA A 53 -10.88 3.85 6.91
CA ALA A 53 -12.07 4.70 7.08
C ALA A 53 -13.01 4.14 8.14
N LYS A 54 -14.02 4.91 8.54
CA LYS A 54 -14.94 4.55 9.64
C LYS A 54 -15.76 3.31 9.25
N GLY A 55 -15.45 2.16 9.85
CA GLY A 55 -16.17 0.89 9.63
C GLY A 55 -15.41 -0.17 8.83
N GLY A 56 -14.26 0.17 8.24
CA GLY A 56 -13.35 -0.79 7.57
C GLY A 56 -12.08 -1.03 8.37
N THR A 57 -11.34 -2.10 8.06
CA THR A 57 -9.98 -2.30 8.61
C THR A 57 -8.99 -2.62 7.49
N VAL A 58 -7.78 -2.05 7.62
CA VAL A 58 -6.63 -2.38 6.77
C VAL A 58 -6.28 -3.88 6.86
N ASP A 59 -6.59 -4.54 7.97
CA ASP A 59 -6.40 -5.98 8.14
C ASP A 59 -7.20 -6.81 7.12
N VAL A 60 -8.44 -6.42 6.83
CA VAL A 60 -9.26 -7.11 5.80
C VAL A 60 -8.63 -6.94 4.43
N LEU A 61 -8.10 -5.76 4.12
CA LEU A 61 -7.40 -5.50 2.86
C LEU A 61 -6.18 -6.41 2.70
N ILE A 62 -5.35 -6.49 3.74
CA ILE A 62 -4.15 -7.35 3.75
C ILE A 62 -4.53 -8.81 3.53
N ALA A 63 -5.51 -9.31 4.28
CA ALA A 63 -5.97 -10.70 4.16
C ALA A 63 -6.59 -11.00 2.79
N ARG A 64 -7.41 -10.09 2.25
CA ARG A 64 -8.12 -10.27 0.98
C ARG A 64 -7.17 -10.34 -0.21
N TYR A 65 -6.14 -9.49 -0.23
CA TYR A 65 -5.21 -9.37 -1.37
C TYR A 65 -3.87 -10.07 -1.13
N GLY A 66 -3.70 -10.77 0.01
CA GLY A 66 -2.47 -11.49 0.34
C GLY A 66 -1.24 -10.58 0.40
N ILE A 67 -1.40 -9.37 0.94
CA ILE A 67 -0.31 -8.38 1.00
C ILE A 67 0.77 -8.89 1.97
N VAL A 68 2.00 -9.01 1.48
CA VAL A 68 3.14 -9.41 2.31
C VAL A 68 3.54 -8.25 3.19
N GLU A 69 3.26 -8.37 4.48
CA GLU A 69 3.63 -7.36 5.46
C GLU A 69 5.12 -7.38 5.75
N LEU A 70 5.75 -6.22 5.65
CA LEU A 70 7.15 -5.99 5.92
C LEU A 70 7.29 -5.10 7.15
N ASP A 71 8.36 -5.34 7.90
CA ASP A 71 8.87 -4.34 8.84
C ASP A 71 9.55 -3.18 8.09
N LEU A 72 9.91 -2.12 8.81
CA LEU A 72 10.52 -0.94 8.19
C LEU A 72 11.82 -1.30 7.44
N ALA A 73 12.64 -2.19 7.98
CA ALA A 73 13.89 -2.59 7.36
C ALA A 73 13.67 -3.38 6.06
N GLY A 74 12.71 -4.31 6.07
CA GLY A 74 12.29 -5.08 4.90
C GLY A 74 11.65 -4.19 3.84
N TRP A 75 10.86 -3.21 4.25
CA TRP A 75 10.27 -2.22 3.37
C TRP A 75 11.32 -1.39 2.63
N GLU A 76 12.30 -0.82 3.34
CA GLU A 76 13.38 -0.04 2.71
C GLU A 76 14.19 -0.90 1.72
N ARG A 77 14.51 -2.15 2.10
CA ARG A 77 15.18 -3.09 1.19
C ARG A 77 14.33 -3.38 -0.04
N LYS A 78 13.04 -3.65 0.13
CA LYS A 78 12.14 -3.99 -0.99
C LYS A 78 11.94 -2.79 -1.93
N LYS A 79 11.80 -1.57 -1.40
CA LYS A 79 11.79 -0.35 -2.24
C LYS A 79 13.07 -0.20 -3.05
N ALA A 80 14.23 -0.46 -2.45
CA ALA A 80 15.51 -0.39 -3.15
C ALA A 80 15.65 -1.47 -4.24
N GLU A 81 15.19 -2.69 -3.96
CA GLU A 81 15.18 -3.84 -4.89
C GLU A 81 14.28 -3.56 -6.10
N LEU A 82 13.06 -3.08 -5.86
CA LEU A 82 12.09 -2.82 -6.92
C LEU A 82 12.44 -1.57 -7.75
N GLY A 83 13.29 -0.69 -7.21
CA GLY A 83 13.69 0.55 -7.85
C GLY A 83 12.54 1.55 -7.99
N VAL A 84 12.89 2.73 -8.49
CA VAL A 84 11.97 3.84 -8.74
C VAL A 84 10.85 3.38 -9.69
N ALA A 85 11.15 2.72 -10.81
CA ALA A 85 10.15 2.34 -11.82
C ALA A 85 8.98 1.45 -11.31
N ALA A 86 9.19 0.60 -10.31
CA ALA A 86 8.12 -0.21 -9.72
C ALA A 86 7.18 0.59 -8.79
N LEU A 87 7.53 1.83 -8.47
CA LEU A 87 6.70 2.76 -7.71
C LEU A 87 5.88 3.68 -8.63
N PHE A 88 6.13 3.68 -9.95
CA PHE A 88 5.61 4.69 -10.88
C PHE A 88 5.07 4.07 -12.17
N GLN A 89 3.95 4.58 -12.67
CA GLN A 89 3.76 4.71 -14.12
C GLN A 89 3.65 6.20 -14.41
N SER A 90 4.44 6.64 -15.39
CA SER A 90 4.44 7.97 -16.00
C SER A 90 3.13 8.28 -16.70
#